data_AF-A0A973H7R3-F1
#
_entry.id   AF-A0A973H7R3-F1
#
_cell.length_a   1.000
_cell.length_b   1.000
_cell.length_c   1.000
_cell.angle_alpha   90.00
_cell.angle_beta   90.00
_cell.angle_gamma   90.00
#
_symmetry.space_group_name_H-M   'P 1'
#
loop_
_entity.id
_entity.type
_entity.pdbx_description
1 polymer ?
#
loop_
_entity_poly.entity_id
_entity_poly.type
_entity_poly.pdbx_seq_one_letter_code
_entity_poly.pdbx_strand_id
1 'polypeptide(L)'
;MGEPGDVEILSSKEYEARYGEHREPSPLSIDRINELFSEFLMAVARPERADPDGSRDLAKRLRDHLGAAPTDRPVVKAAYASFELPNVHLALERWFATDGRTHELIGMRGAQHHGELTLGDIIDAADRYDRFVVGAVDYAQLPVSPDAELACVSCGFYLGTDGEERFAVLLRGPQDEYGRNKVEVEVLAADKEFADRLLAEVDVLVRAHNVFRGQVLSFEGSEFGHGLGPFRFHRRPGLTRDDIVLPAGLLERVERQVVGVARRREQLLAAGQHLRRGLLLYGPPGTGKTHTIRYLLSHLPQFTVVILSGESISAIGPACSLARMLQPALVVLEDCDLIAEARDYGGGEQPLLFQVLNEMDGLGDDADVAFLLTTNRADLLEPALVQRPGRVDLAVEIPLPDAEGRAALLALYGGGLGLGGEITDEVVARTEGTTASFTKELVRRSVLIAAERESARTEAADVREALDELLSDRDRLTRRLLGVRGARDIEDEEWTED
;
A
#
# COMPACT_ATOMS: atom_id res chain seq x y z
N MET A 1 -64.00 -8.24 -10.23
CA MET A 1 -64.41 -9.65 -10.31
C MET A 1 -64.68 -9.96 -11.77
N GLY A 2 -63.76 -10.67 -12.41
CA GLY A 2 -64.04 -11.49 -13.58
C GLY A 2 -63.45 -12.84 -13.25
N GLU A 3 -64.28 -13.88 -13.18
CA GLU A 3 -63.85 -15.24 -12.87
C GLU A 3 -62.77 -15.67 -13.87
N PRO A 4 -61.71 -16.37 -13.45
CA PRO A 4 -60.76 -16.96 -14.39
C PRO A 4 -61.51 -17.98 -15.23
N GLY A 5 -61.68 -17.69 -16.52
CA GLY A 5 -62.31 -18.62 -17.46
C GLY A 5 -61.50 -19.90 -17.55
N ASP A 6 -62.20 -21.04 -17.54
CA ASP A 6 -61.61 -22.37 -17.68
C ASP A 6 -60.71 -22.42 -18.93
N VAL A 7 -59.41 -22.65 -18.74
CA VAL A 7 -58.47 -22.90 -19.83
C VAL A 7 -58.65 -24.34 -20.28
N GLU A 8 -59.39 -24.53 -21.37
CA GLU A 8 -59.57 -25.84 -22.00
C GLU A 8 -58.27 -26.26 -22.72
N ILE A 9 -57.58 -27.29 -22.20
CA ILE A 9 -56.40 -27.87 -22.87
C ILE A 9 -56.90 -28.90 -23.88
N LEU A 10 -56.91 -28.53 -25.16
CA LEU A 10 -57.27 -29.42 -26.26
C LEU A 10 -56.07 -30.29 -26.67
N SER A 11 -56.31 -31.56 -26.98
CA SER A 11 -55.31 -32.38 -27.68
C SER A 11 -55.14 -31.90 -29.13
N SER A 12 -54.00 -32.18 -29.76
CA SER A 12 -53.74 -31.75 -31.15
C SER A 12 -54.83 -32.20 -32.14
N LYS A 13 -55.46 -33.36 -31.91
CA LYS A 13 -56.56 -33.86 -32.73
C LYS A 13 -57.87 -33.08 -32.54
N GLU A 14 -58.17 -32.67 -31.31
CA GLU A 14 -59.36 -31.87 -31.00
C GLU A 14 -59.21 -30.42 -31.47
N TYR A 15 -57.98 -29.89 -31.43
CA TYR A 15 -57.68 -28.56 -31.98
C TYR A 15 -57.81 -28.53 -33.51
N GLU A 16 -57.26 -29.53 -34.22
CA GLU A 16 -57.35 -29.64 -35.68
C GLU A 16 -58.79 -29.85 -36.16
N ALA A 17 -59.60 -30.65 -35.45
CA ALA A 17 -61.01 -30.84 -35.81
C ALA A 17 -61.85 -29.56 -35.67
N ARG A 18 -61.46 -28.66 -34.75
CA ARG A 18 -62.22 -27.46 -34.40
C ARG A 18 -61.78 -26.21 -35.18
N TYR A 19 -60.53 -26.15 -35.62
CA TYR A 19 -59.94 -24.97 -36.26
C TYR A 19 -59.15 -25.27 -37.56
N GLY A 20 -59.10 -26.53 -38.01
CA GLY A 20 -58.25 -26.95 -39.13
C GLY A 20 -58.72 -26.52 -40.53
N GLU A 21 -60.01 -26.22 -40.73
CA GLU A 21 -60.54 -25.92 -42.07
C GLU A 21 -60.29 -24.48 -42.56
N HIS A 22 -59.82 -23.56 -41.72
CA HIS A 22 -59.61 -22.14 -42.08
C HIS A 22 -58.18 -21.65 -41.83
N ARG A 23 -57.19 -22.50 -42.13
CA ARG A 23 -55.79 -22.08 -42.10
C ARG A 23 -55.44 -21.41 -43.43
N GLU A 24 -55.47 -20.08 -43.49
CA GLU A 24 -54.66 -19.38 -44.48
C GLU A 24 -53.21 -19.84 -44.28
N PRO A 25 -52.52 -20.35 -45.31
CA PRO A 25 -51.14 -20.76 -45.15
C PRO A 25 -50.35 -19.55 -44.69
N SER A 26 -49.66 -19.69 -43.54
CA SER A 26 -48.68 -18.70 -43.09
C SER A 26 -47.82 -18.32 -44.30
N PRO A 27 -47.69 -17.03 -44.64
CA PRO A 27 -46.94 -16.60 -45.82
C PRO A 27 -45.44 -16.96 -45.73
N LEU A 28 -45.00 -17.43 -44.56
CA LEU A 28 -43.66 -17.92 -44.30
C LEU A 28 -43.76 -19.41 -43.95
N SER A 29 -43.11 -20.26 -44.75
CA SER A 29 -42.91 -21.67 -44.42
C SER A 29 -42.04 -21.80 -43.17
N ILE A 30 -42.15 -22.92 -42.44
CA ILE A 30 -41.28 -23.22 -41.30
C ILE A 30 -39.80 -23.18 -41.71
N ASP A 31 -39.48 -23.65 -42.93
CA ASP A 31 -38.13 -23.57 -43.48
C ASP A 31 -37.68 -22.11 -43.65
N ARG A 32 -38.58 -21.22 -44.11
CA ARG A 32 -38.26 -19.80 -44.24
C ARG A 32 -38.10 -19.10 -42.90
N ILE A 33 -38.86 -19.52 -41.88
CA ILE A 33 -38.70 -19.02 -40.51
C ILE A 33 -37.37 -19.50 -39.92
N ASN A 34 -36.98 -20.75 -40.15
CA ASN A 34 -35.69 -21.28 -39.72
C ASN A 34 -34.51 -20.60 -40.42
N GLU A 35 -34.64 -20.31 -41.72
CA GLU A 35 -33.66 -19.52 -42.48
C GLU A 35 -33.54 -18.11 -41.91
N LEU A 36 -34.66 -17.39 -41.75
CA LEU A 36 -34.66 -16.02 -41.22
C LEU A 36 -34.18 -15.94 -39.78
N PHE A 37 -34.50 -16.94 -38.95
CA PHE A 37 -34.01 -17.03 -37.58
C PHE A 37 -32.51 -17.35 -37.54
N SER A 38 -32.02 -18.21 -38.45
CA SER A 38 -30.59 -18.47 -38.59
C SER A 38 -29.83 -17.26 -39.13
N GLU A 39 -30.37 -16.55 -40.12
CA GLU A 39 -29.85 -15.27 -40.61
C GLU A 39 -29.83 -14.22 -39.51
N PHE A 40 -30.89 -14.10 -38.72
CA PHE A 40 -30.96 -13.19 -37.58
C PHE A 40 -29.92 -13.56 -36.51
N LEU A 41 -29.81 -14.84 -36.12
CA LEU A 41 -28.80 -15.29 -35.18
C LEU A 41 -27.38 -15.05 -35.70
N MET A 42 -27.13 -15.25 -37.00
CA MET A 42 -25.85 -14.97 -37.63
C MET A 42 -25.56 -13.46 -37.72
N ALA A 43 -26.55 -12.63 -38.01
CA ALA A 43 -26.41 -11.17 -38.05
C ALA A 43 -26.22 -10.55 -36.65
N VAL A 44 -26.85 -11.13 -35.62
CA VAL A 44 -26.66 -10.75 -34.22
C VAL A 44 -25.33 -11.27 -33.68
N ALA A 45 -24.88 -12.45 -34.11
CA ALA A 45 -23.57 -13.01 -33.74
C ALA A 45 -22.40 -12.36 -34.50
N ARG A 46 -22.64 -11.84 -35.71
CA ARG A 46 -21.67 -11.18 -36.58
C ARG A 46 -22.26 -9.89 -37.15
N PRO A 47 -22.31 -8.78 -36.38
CA PRO A 47 -22.70 -7.50 -36.95
C PRO A 47 -21.74 -7.17 -38.11
N GLU A 48 -22.29 -6.91 -39.30
CA GLU A 48 -21.51 -6.52 -40.49
C GLU A 48 -20.54 -5.39 -40.11
N ARG A 49 -19.23 -5.64 -40.26
CA ARG A 49 -18.19 -4.67 -39.93
C ARG A 49 -18.09 -3.59 -41.00
N ALA A 50 -17.85 -2.36 -40.54
CA ALA A 50 -17.41 -1.22 -41.35
C ALA A 50 -15.90 -1.23 -41.69
N ASP A 51 -15.21 -2.38 -41.61
CA ASP A 51 -13.76 -2.52 -41.89
C ASP A 51 -13.49 -3.65 -42.91
N PRO A 52 -13.57 -3.34 -44.22
CA PRO A 52 -13.45 -4.33 -45.30
C PRO A 52 -12.08 -5.02 -45.40
N ASP A 53 -11.01 -4.41 -44.87
CA ASP A 53 -9.64 -4.93 -44.95
C ASP A 53 -9.27 -5.84 -43.76
N GLY A 54 -10.14 -5.96 -42.75
CA GLY A 54 -9.84 -6.67 -41.50
C GLY A 54 -8.63 -6.10 -40.76
N SER A 55 -8.27 -4.85 -41.03
CA SER A 55 -7.07 -4.19 -40.49
C SER A 55 -7.12 -4.03 -38.97
N ARG A 56 -8.33 -4.03 -38.40
CA ARG A 56 -8.58 -3.94 -36.96
C ARG A 56 -8.77 -5.29 -36.28
N ASP A 57 -8.69 -6.42 -36.99
CA ASP A 57 -8.80 -7.75 -36.38
C ASP A 57 -7.52 -8.07 -35.58
N LEU A 58 -7.69 -8.33 -34.28
CA LEU A 58 -6.61 -8.68 -33.37
C LEU A 58 -5.94 -10.02 -33.75
N ALA A 59 -6.72 -11.04 -34.11
CA ALA A 59 -6.19 -12.36 -34.48
C ALA A 59 -5.37 -12.27 -35.77
N LYS A 60 -5.87 -11.52 -36.77
CA LYS A 60 -5.09 -11.22 -37.99
C LYS A 60 -3.82 -10.45 -37.66
N ARG A 61 -3.89 -9.40 -36.85
CA ARG A 61 -2.70 -8.61 -36.48
C ARG A 61 -1.62 -9.43 -35.78
N LEU A 62 -2.02 -10.34 -34.88
CA LEU A 62 -1.12 -11.28 -34.21
C LEU A 62 -0.53 -12.29 -35.21
N ARG A 63 -1.33 -12.86 -36.12
CA ARG A 63 -0.84 -13.74 -37.19
C ARG A 63 0.22 -13.06 -38.06
N ASP A 64 -0.07 -11.85 -38.51
CA ASP A 64 0.82 -11.10 -39.40
C ASP A 64 2.16 -10.80 -38.71
N HIS A 65 2.14 -10.53 -37.40
CA HIS A 65 3.35 -10.36 -36.60
C HIS A 65 4.11 -11.68 -36.43
N LEU A 66 3.45 -12.71 -35.90
CA LEU A 66 4.08 -13.96 -35.50
C LEU A 66 4.52 -14.81 -36.70
N GLY A 67 3.88 -14.63 -37.86
CA GLY A 67 4.10 -15.44 -39.06
C GLY A 67 3.48 -16.85 -38.99
N ALA A 68 2.65 -17.12 -38.00
CA ALA A 68 1.96 -18.39 -37.79
C ALA A 68 0.61 -18.18 -37.07
N ALA A 69 -0.24 -19.21 -37.06
CA ALA A 69 -1.49 -19.17 -36.30
C ALA A 69 -1.19 -19.02 -34.79
N PRO A 70 -1.81 -18.06 -34.07
CA PRO A 70 -1.49 -17.82 -32.67
C PRO A 70 -2.00 -18.96 -31.78
N THR A 71 -3.02 -19.70 -32.23
CA THR A 71 -3.58 -20.88 -31.54
C THR A 71 -2.61 -22.07 -31.45
N ASP A 72 -1.61 -22.13 -32.34
CA ASP A 72 -0.66 -23.25 -32.41
C ASP A 72 0.58 -23.02 -31.53
N ARG A 73 0.62 -21.91 -30.78
CA ARG A 73 1.77 -21.47 -30.00
C ARG A 73 1.52 -21.57 -28.49
N PRO A 74 2.54 -21.94 -27.70
CA PRO A 74 2.43 -21.98 -26.25
C PRO A 74 2.23 -20.57 -25.66
N VAL A 75 1.37 -20.49 -24.65
CA VAL A 75 1.23 -19.31 -23.77
C VAL A 75 1.79 -19.66 -22.40
N VAL A 76 2.72 -18.84 -21.90
CA VAL A 76 3.25 -18.94 -20.54
C VAL A 76 2.84 -17.69 -19.76
N LYS A 77 2.48 -17.89 -18.48
CA LYS A 77 1.92 -16.84 -17.63
C LYS A 77 2.74 -16.63 -16.37
N ALA A 78 2.93 -15.37 -16.00
CA ALA A 78 3.37 -14.94 -14.67
C ALA A 78 2.31 -14.00 -14.05
N ALA A 79 2.23 -14.03 -12.72
CA ALA A 79 1.35 -13.15 -11.95
C ALA A 79 2.14 -12.47 -10.82
N TYR A 80 1.82 -11.20 -10.58
CA TYR A 80 2.40 -10.37 -9.53
C TYR A 80 1.30 -9.76 -8.68
N ALA A 81 1.65 -9.27 -7.49
CA ALA A 81 0.71 -8.51 -6.67
C ALA A 81 0.22 -7.26 -7.40
N SER A 82 -0.99 -6.80 -7.10
CA SER A 82 -1.62 -5.64 -7.77
C SER A 82 -0.73 -4.39 -7.74
N PHE A 83 -0.03 -4.16 -6.62
CA PHE A 83 0.88 -3.05 -6.43
C PHE A 83 2.20 -3.15 -7.23
N GLU A 84 2.48 -4.26 -7.92
CA GLU A 84 3.70 -4.40 -8.72
C GLU A 84 3.56 -3.82 -10.14
N LEU A 85 2.41 -3.27 -10.52
CA LEU A 85 2.16 -2.80 -11.89
C LEU A 85 3.23 -1.83 -12.42
N PRO A 86 3.67 -0.79 -11.68
CA PRO A 86 4.73 0.09 -12.15
C PRO A 86 6.07 -0.64 -12.32
N ASN A 87 6.40 -1.58 -11.43
CA ASN A 87 7.63 -2.34 -11.51
C ASN A 87 7.63 -3.29 -12.71
N VAL A 88 6.52 -3.98 -12.96
CA VAL A 88 6.34 -4.87 -14.12
C VAL A 88 6.38 -4.06 -15.43
N HIS A 89 5.68 -2.93 -15.48
CA HIS A 89 5.72 -2.04 -16.64
C HIS A 89 7.15 -1.56 -16.93
N LEU A 90 7.85 -1.01 -15.94
CA LEU A 90 9.23 -0.56 -16.11
C LEU A 90 10.22 -1.69 -16.42
N ALA A 91 9.96 -2.91 -15.92
CA ALA A 91 10.76 -4.08 -16.24
C ALA A 91 10.61 -4.47 -17.71
N LEU A 92 9.39 -4.46 -18.26
CA LEU A 92 9.14 -4.69 -19.68
C LEU A 92 9.81 -3.62 -20.54
N GLU A 93 9.67 -2.34 -20.19
CA GLU A 93 10.35 -1.24 -20.89
C GLU A 93 11.87 -1.44 -20.94
N ARG A 94 12.49 -1.80 -19.80
CA ARG A 94 13.93 -2.09 -19.74
C ARG A 94 14.31 -3.34 -20.53
N TRP A 95 13.48 -4.37 -20.49
CA TRP A 95 13.71 -5.62 -21.19
C TRP A 95 13.75 -5.38 -22.71
N PHE A 96 12.81 -4.58 -23.23
CA PHE A 96 12.76 -4.18 -24.64
C PHE A 96 13.82 -3.16 -25.05
N ALA A 97 14.36 -2.38 -24.11
CA ALA A 97 15.44 -1.42 -24.37
C ALA A 97 16.83 -2.07 -24.60
N THR A 98 16.93 -3.40 -24.47
CA THR A 98 18.18 -4.14 -24.73
C THR A 98 18.43 -4.29 -26.23
N ASP A 99 19.68 -4.13 -26.67
CA ASP A 99 20.07 -4.21 -28.08
C ASP A 99 19.61 -5.53 -28.75
N GLY A 100 19.07 -5.40 -29.96
CA GLY A 100 18.54 -6.54 -30.74
C GLY A 100 17.06 -6.84 -30.52
N ARG A 101 16.41 -6.12 -29.60
CA ARG A 101 14.97 -6.23 -29.35
C ARG A 101 14.22 -5.02 -29.88
N THR A 102 13.03 -5.26 -30.43
CA THR A 102 12.09 -4.19 -30.80
C THR A 102 10.67 -4.57 -30.41
N HIS A 103 9.80 -3.59 -30.22
CA HIS A 103 8.39 -3.85 -29.97
C HIS A 103 7.49 -2.77 -30.55
N GLU A 104 6.25 -3.17 -30.82
CA GLU A 104 5.11 -2.28 -31.06
C GLU A 104 4.04 -2.55 -30.00
N LEU A 105 3.50 -1.49 -29.41
CA LEU A 105 2.48 -1.60 -28.38
C LEU A 105 1.09 -1.31 -28.97
N ILE A 106 0.17 -2.26 -28.85
CA ILE A 106 -1.21 -2.13 -29.31
C ILE A 106 -2.20 -2.40 -28.18
N GLY A 107 -3.35 -1.73 -28.21
CA GLY A 107 -4.45 -2.00 -27.29
C GLY A 107 -5.50 -2.92 -27.87
N MET A 108 -6.50 -3.25 -27.06
CA MET A 108 -7.61 -4.12 -27.45
C MET A 108 -8.95 -3.53 -27.01
N ARG A 109 -9.93 -3.48 -27.90
CA ARG A 109 -11.32 -3.10 -27.60
C ARG A 109 -12.25 -4.29 -27.68
N GLY A 110 -13.27 -4.31 -26.82
CA GLY A 110 -14.25 -5.41 -26.72
C GLY A 110 -14.16 -6.22 -25.41
N ALA A 111 -13.19 -5.91 -24.54
CA ALA A 111 -12.96 -6.61 -23.27
C ALA A 111 -13.84 -6.14 -22.09
N GLN A 112 -14.65 -5.09 -22.27
CA GLN A 112 -15.27 -4.38 -21.13
C GLN A 112 -16.31 -5.20 -20.33
N HIS A 113 -16.72 -6.40 -20.78
CA HIS A 113 -17.74 -7.22 -20.11
C HIS A 113 -17.40 -8.72 -20.01
N HIS A 114 -16.15 -9.12 -20.20
CA HIS A 114 -15.77 -10.53 -20.16
C HIS A 114 -14.77 -10.76 -19.01
N GLY A 115 -15.02 -11.78 -18.18
CA GLY A 115 -14.29 -12.06 -16.93
C GLY A 115 -12.79 -12.36 -17.08
N GLU A 116 -12.22 -13.26 -16.28
CA GLU A 116 -10.81 -13.69 -16.42
C GLU A 116 -10.59 -14.52 -17.71
N LEU A 117 -10.68 -13.90 -18.89
CA LEU A 117 -10.25 -14.54 -20.14
C LEU A 117 -8.72 -14.65 -20.14
N THR A 118 -8.16 -15.81 -20.47
CA THR A 118 -6.71 -15.94 -20.74
C THR A 118 -6.36 -15.36 -22.11
N LEU A 119 -5.08 -15.18 -22.41
CA LEU A 119 -4.63 -14.83 -23.77
C LEU A 119 -5.08 -15.88 -24.78
N GLY A 120 -5.07 -17.16 -24.42
CA GLY A 120 -5.60 -18.23 -25.27
C GLY A 120 -7.09 -18.04 -25.58
N ASP A 121 -7.91 -17.70 -24.59
CA ASP A 121 -9.34 -17.44 -24.78
C ASP A 121 -9.60 -16.20 -25.65
N ILE A 122 -8.77 -15.15 -25.47
CA ILE A 122 -8.84 -13.94 -26.28
C ILE A 122 -8.53 -14.26 -27.75
N ILE A 123 -7.49 -15.05 -28.00
CA ILE A 123 -7.09 -15.48 -29.34
C ILE A 123 -8.17 -16.35 -29.98
N ASP A 124 -8.68 -17.37 -29.26
CA ASP A 124 -9.71 -18.25 -29.79
C ASP A 124 -11.02 -17.49 -30.07
N ALA A 125 -11.38 -16.55 -29.20
CA ALA A 125 -12.55 -15.72 -29.41
C ALA A 125 -12.40 -14.71 -30.56
N ALA A 126 -11.20 -14.16 -30.74
CA ALA A 126 -10.88 -13.30 -31.88
C ALA A 126 -10.90 -14.09 -33.20
N ASP A 127 -10.38 -15.30 -33.21
CA ASP A 127 -10.31 -16.11 -34.42
C ASP A 127 -11.67 -16.72 -34.82
N ARG A 128 -12.41 -17.29 -33.86
CA ARG A 128 -13.66 -18.02 -34.14
C ARG A 128 -14.90 -17.13 -34.18
N TYR A 129 -14.93 -16.11 -33.34
CA TYR A 129 -16.12 -15.28 -33.14
C TYR A 129 -15.93 -13.82 -33.58
N ASP A 130 -14.76 -13.47 -34.14
CA ASP A 130 -14.42 -12.11 -34.55
C ASP A 130 -14.65 -11.07 -33.43
N ARG A 131 -14.48 -11.54 -32.18
CA ARG A 131 -14.60 -10.76 -30.96
C ARG A 131 -13.22 -10.19 -30.65
N PHE A 132 -13.13 -8.90 -30.31
CA PHE A 132 -11.90 -8.13 -30.11
C PHE A 132 -11.31 -7.52 -31.38
N VAL A 133 -11.02 -6.22 -31.26
CA VAL A 133 -10.35 -5.43 -32.31
C VAL A 133 -9.16 -4.68 -31.74
N VAL A 134 -8.17 -4.40 -32.58
CA VAL A 134 -7.04 -3.52 -32.27
C VAL A 134 -7.58 -2.14 -31.89
N GLY A 135 -7.10 -1.62 -30.76
CA GLY A 135 -7.55 -0.36 -30.19
C GLY A 135 -6.43 0.46 -29.57
N ALA A 136 -6.82 1.53 -28.88
CA ALA A 136 -5.90 2.32 -28.07
C ALA A 136 -5.47 1.52 -26.83
N VAL A 137 -4.23 1.73 -26.40
CA VAL A 137 -3.65 1.13 -25.20
C VAL A 137 -4.24 1.81 -23.97
N ASP A 138 -4.59 1.03 -22.96
CA ASP A 138 -5.08 1.57 -21.69
C ASP A 138 -3.89 1.82 -20.74
N TYR A 139 -3.93 2.96 -20.06
CA TYR A 139 -2.92 3.37 -19.08
C TYR A 139 -3.56 3.67 -17.73
N ALA A 140 -2.86 3.36 -16.65
CA ALA A 140 -3.18 3.78 -15.29
C ALA A 140 -2.10 4.75 -14.79
N GLN A 141 -2.52 5.88 -14.22
CA GLN A 141 -1.61 6.79 -13.51
C GLN A 141 -1.39 6.27 -12.10
N LEU A 142 -0.15 5.95 -11.76
CA LEU A 142 0.21 5.34 -10.49
C LEU A 142 1.34 6.09 -9.81
N PRO A 143 1.27 6.35 -8.49
CA PRO A 143 2.35 7.03 -7.78
C PRO A 143 3.60 6.16 -7.73
N VAL A 144 4.77 6.68 -8.08
CA VAL A 144 6.05 5.94 -7.98
C VAL A 144 7.00 6.53 -6.93
N SER A 145 6.65 7.71 -6.42
CA SER A 145 7.29 8.38 -5.30
C SER A 145 6.29 9.38 -4.68
N PRO A 146 6.62 10.05 -3.56
CA PRO A 146 5.77 11.10 -3.00
C PRO A 146 5.45 12.25 -3.97
N ASP A 147 6.31 12.46 -4.98
CA ASP A 147 6.30 13.65 -5.84
C ASP A 147 6.18 13.32 -7.33
N ALA A 148 5.95 12.05 -7.67
CA ALA A 148 5.91 11.60 -9.06
C ALA A 148 4.92 10.46 -9.28
N GLU A 149 4.24 10.52 -10.42
CA GLU A 149 3.38 9.48 -10.96
C GLU A 149 3.94 8.96 -12.28
N LEU A 150 3.59 7.71 -12.61
CA LEU A 150 3.96 7.05 -13.84
C LEU A 150 2.71 6.53 -14.56
N ALA A 151 2.59 6.89 -15.83
CA ALA A 151 1.60 6.32 -16.73
C ALA A 151 2.01 4.88 -17.08
N CYS A 152 1.45 3.90 -16.38
CA CYS A 152 1.75 2.49 -16.59
C CYS A 152 0.75 1.89 -17.57
N VAL A 153 1.21 1.06 -18.51
CA VAL A 153 0.30 0.26 -19.35
C VAL A 153 -0.53 -0.65 -18.45
N SER A 154 -1.85 -0.43 -18.42
CA SER A 154 -2.78 -1.24 -17.62
C SER A 154 -3.41 -2.37 -18.43
N CYS A 155 -3.50 -2.22 -19.75
CA CYS A 155 -3.89 -3.31 -20.65
C CYS A 155 -3.29 -3.07 -22.04
N GLY A 156 -2.50 -4.03 -22.53
CA GLY A 156 -1.88 -3.90 -23.85
C GLY A 156 -1.08 -5.11 -24.29
N PHE A 157 -0.89 -5.20 -25.61
CA PHE A 157 -0.08 -6.20 -26.30
C PHE A 157 1.22 -5.58 -26.79
N TYR A 158 2.35 -6.10 -26.32
CA TYR A 158 3.67 -5.82 -26.87
C TYR A 158 3.98 -6.86 -27.95
N LEU A 159 3.96 -6.44 -29.21
CA LEU A 159 4.36 -7.26 -30.35
C LEU A 159 5.87 -7.15 -30.52
N GLY A 160 6.59 -8.11 -29.95
CA GLY A 160 8.03 -8.07 -29.77
C GLY A 160 8.80 -8.88 -30.82
N THR A 161 10.05 -8.47 -31.04
CA THR A 161 11.07 -9.26 -31.71
C THR A 161 12.35 -9.28 -30.89
N ASP A 162 13.07 -10.41 -30.91
CA ASP A 162 14.41 -10.57 -30.32
C ASP A 162 15.27 -11.34 -31.34
N GLY A 163 16.08 -10.63 -32.12
CA GLY A 163 16.72 -11.19 -33.30
C GLY A 163 15.69 -11.65 -34.34
N GLU A 164 15.66 -12.96 -34.64
CA GLU A 164 14.67 -13.56 -35.56
C GLU A 164 13.39 -14.02 -34.85
N GLU A 165 13.40 -14.11 -33.53
CA GLU A 165 12.25 -14.56 -32.74
C GLU A 165 11.15 -13.51 -32.74
N ARG A 166 9.91 -13.97 -32.94
CA ARG A 166 8.70 -13.13 -32.92
C ARG A 166 7.71 -13.66 -31.91
N PHE A 167 7.30 -12.78 -30.99
CA PHE A 167 6.44 -13.12 -29.87
C PHE A 167 5.46 -11.97 -29.57
N ALA A 168 4.48 -12.25 -28.72
CA ALA A 168 3.56 -11.26 -28.18
C ALA A 168 3.51 -11.38 -26.66
N VAL A 169 3.53 -10.24 -25.96
CA VAL A 169 3.32 -10.17 -24.51
C VAL A 169 2.04 -9.42 -24.23
N LEU A 170 1.09 -10.04 -23.54
CA LEU A 170 -0.10 -9.39 -23.00
C LEU A 170 0.16 -8.99 -21.55
N LEU A 171 0.17 -7.69 -21.27
CA LEU A 171 0.19 -7.14 -19.92
C LEU A 171 -1.23 -6.73 -19.51
N ARG A 172 -1.64 -7.15 -18.31
CA ARG A 172 -2.91 -6.75 -17.69
C ARG A 172 -2.70 -6.38 -16.23
N GLY A 173 -3.05 -5.15 -15.89
CA GLY A 173 -3.05 -4.63 -14.54
C GLY A 173 -4.27 -5.10 -13.72
N PRO A 174 -4.30 -4.74 -12.42
CA PRO A 174 -5.45 -5.00 -11.57
C PRO A 174 -6.67 -4.21 -12.04
N GLN A 175 -7.86 -4.78 -11.84
CA GLN A 175 -9.15 -4.20 -12.17
C GLN A 175 -10.18 -4.66 -11.13
N ASP A 176 -10.35 -3.86 -10.08
CA ASP A 176 -11.13 -4.23 -8.88
C ASP A 176 -12.61 -4.48 -9.18
N GLU A 177 -13.20 -3.71 -10.11
CA GLU A 177 -14.59 -3.85 -10.55
C GLU A 177 -14.91 -5.23 -11.17
N TYR A 178 -13.89 -5.97 -11.59
CA TYR A 178 -14.01 -7.28 -12.23
C TYR A 178 -13.32 -8.40 -11.45
N GLY A 179 -12.92 -8.14 -10.19
CA GLY A 179 -12.32 -9.13 -9.30
C GLY A 179 -10.86 -9.49 -9.63
N ARG A 180 -10.17 -8.74 -10.51
CA ARG A 180 -8.74 -8.96 -10.79
C ARG A 180 -7.89 -8.12 -9.84
N ASN A 181 -7.31 -8.74 -8.82
CA ASN A 181 -6.42 -8.08 -7.85
C ASN A 181 -4.94 -8.48 -8.03
N LYS A 182 -4.49 -8.61 -9.28
CA LYS A 182 -3.13 -9.03 -9.65
C LYS A 182 -2.72 -8.39 -10.97
N VAL A 183 -1.42 -8.28 -11.18
CA VAL A 183 -0.84 -7.97 -12.49
C VAL A 183 -0.51 -9.28 -13.18
N GLU A 184 -0.90 -9.43 -14.44
CA GLU A 184 -0.66 -10.63 -15.22
C GLU A 184 0.15 -10.30 -16.48
N VAL A 185 1.16 -11.12 -16.74
CA VAL A 185 1.98 -11.08 -17.95
C VAL A 185 1.87 -12.43 -18.63
N GLU A 186 1.36 -12.45 -19.85
CA GLU A 186 1.19 -13.66 -20.65
C GLU A 186 1.99 -13.55 -21.95
N VAL A 187 2.89 -14.51 -22.18
CA VAL A 187 3.81 -14.52 -23.31
C VAL A 187 3.40 -15.62 -24.28
N LEU A 188 3.13 -15.23 -25.51
CA LEU A 188 2.90 -16.11 -26.64
C LEU A 188 4.15 -16.12 -27.54
N ALA A 189 4.82 -17.26 -27.65
CA ALA A 189 6.08 -17.40 -28.38
C ALA A 189 6.08 -18.68 -29.25
N ALA A 190 7.10 -18.86 -30.10
CA ALA A 190 7.22 -20.08 -30.91
C ALA A 190 7.44 -21.31 -30.03
N ASP A 191 8.26 -21.18 -28.99
CA ASP A 191 8.59 -22.22 -28.03
C ASP A 191 8.37 -21.76 -26.58
N LYS A 192 8.11 -22.73 -25.71
CA LYS A 192 7.86 -22.48 -24.28
C LYS A 192 9.12 -21.98 -23.56
N GLU A 193 10.31 -22.45 -23.98
CA GLU A 193 11.57 -22.15 -23.30
C GLU A 193 11.94 -20.66 -23.43
N PHE A 194 11.68 -20.05 -24.59
CA PHE A 194 11.81 -18.61 -24.80
C PHE A 194 10.87 -17.84 -23.86
N ALA A 195 9.60 -18.23 -23.79
CA ALA A 195 8.62 -17.56 -22.94
C ALA A 195 8.97 -17.65 -21.43
N ASP A 196 9.43 -18.82 -20.97
CA ASP A 196 9.92 -18.99 -19.59
C ASP A 196 11.12 -18.08 -19.31
N ARG A 197 12.07 -17.98 -20.25
CA ARG A 197 13.27 -17.15 -20.11
C ARG A 197 12.94 -15.66 -20.07
N LEU A 198 12.05 -15.20 -20.95
CA LEU A 198 11.57 -13.81 -20.95
C LEU A 198 10.94 -13.45 -19.60
N LEU A 199 10.01 -14.27 -19.11
CA LEU A 199 9.35 -14.02 -17.82
C LEU A 199 10.34 -14.04 -16.65
N ALA A 200 11.34 -14.93 -16.67
CA ALA A 200 12.40 -14.95 -15.67
C ALA A 200 13.28 -13.70 -15.72
N GLU A 201 13.65 -13.22 -16.92
CA GLU A 201 14.39 -11.96 -17.08
C GLU A 201 13.59 -10.75 -16.59
N VAL A 202 12.27 -10.72 -16.86
CA VAL A 202 11.37 -9.68 -16.36
C VAL A 202 11.29 -9.70 -14.82
N ASP A 203 11.13 -10.87 -14.19
CA ASP A 203 11.10 -10.98 -12.72
C ASP A 203 12.42 -10.50 -12.09
N VAL A 204 13.56 -10.81 -12.70
CA VAL A 204 14.87 -10.29 -12.29
C VAL A 204 14.89 -8.76 -12.35
N LEU A 205 14.40 -8.16 -13.44
CA LEU A 205 14.34 -6.70 -13.62
C LEU A 205 13.37 -6.03 -12.64
N VAL A 206 12.22 -6.64 -12.36
CA VAL A 206 11.24 -6.18 -11.35
C VAL A 206 11.92 -6.07 -9.99
N ARG A 207 12.67 -7.09 -9.57
CA ARG A 207 13.33 -7.10 -8.25
C ARG A 207 14.54 -6.17 -8.18
N ALA A 208 15.36 -6.16 -9.24
CA ALA A 208 16.59 -5.37 -9.30
C ALA A 208 16.31 -3.86 -9.33
N HIS A 209 15.22 -3.44 -9.98
CA HIS A 209 14.88 -2.04 -10.21
C HIS A 209 13.54 -1.63 -9.61
N ASN A 210 13.14 -2.29 -8.52
CA ASN A 210 11.88 -2.02 -7.84
C ASN A 210 11.83 -0.56 -7.32
N VAL A 211 10.80 0.19 -7.72
CA VAL A 211 10.63 1.63 -7.42
C VAL A 211 10.39 1.90 -5.94
N PHE A 212 9.93 0.90 -5.19
CA PHE A 212 9.72 0.99 -3.75
C PHE A 212 11.04 0.99 -2.96
N ARG A 213 12.15 0.57 -3.57
CA ARG A 213 13.45 0.49 -2.90
C ARG A 213 13.92 1.87 -2.44
N GLY A 214 14.24 1.99 -1.16
CA GLY A 214 14.69 3.25 -0.54
C GLY A 214 13.56 4.24 -0.23
N GLN A 215 12.30 3.91 -0.54
CA GLN A 215 11.14 4.74 -0.25
C GLN A 215 10.63 4.55 1.19
N VAL A 216 9.80 5.49 1.66
CA VAL A 216 9.03 5.35 2.89
C VAL A 216 7.58 5.11 2.52
N LEU A 217 7.03 3.98 2.97
CA LEU A 217 5.71 3.47 2.58
C LEU A 217 4.86 3.24 3.83
N SER A 218 3.56 3.44 3.74
CA SER A 218 2.61 2.93 4.74
C SER A 218 1.49 2.14 4.07
N PHE A 219 0.89 1.21 4.82
CA PHE A 219 -0.33 0.54 4.41
C PHE A 219 -1.54 1.39 4.83
N GLU A 220 -2.26 1.95 3.88
CA GLU A 220 -3.59 2.55 4.09
C GLU A 220 -4.64 1.56 3.55
N GLY A 221 -5.57 1.13 4.39
CA GLY A 221 -6.72 0.34 3.95
C GLY A 221 -7.58 1.22 3.05
N SER A 222 -7.58 0.96 1.74
CA SER A 222 -8.46 1.70 0.83
C SER A 222 -9.88 1.17 0.97
N GLU A 223 -10.74 1.84 1.73
CA GLU A 223 -12.19 1.60 1.61
C GLU A 223 -12.74 2.23 0.31
N PHE A 224 -12.09 3.27 -0.22
CA PHE A 224 -12.48 3.93 -1.47
C PHE A 224 -11.26 4.57 -2.15
N GLY A 225 -10.61 3.89 -3.11
CA GLY A 225 -9.54 4.53 -3.88
C GLY A 225 -8.98 3.68 -5.02
N HIS A 226 -9.02 4.23 -6.24
CA HIS A 226 -8.18 3.76 -7.34
C HIS A 226 -6.73 4.18 -7.04
N GLY A 227 -5.85 3.20 -6.80
CA GLY A 227 -4.45 3.41 -6.46
C GLY A 227 -3.61 2.15 -6.64
N LEU A 228 -2.36 2.22 -6.22
CA LEU A 228 -1.35 1.15 -6.31
C LEU A 228 -1.60 -0.03 -5.34
N GLY A 229 -2.87 -0.33 -5.04
CA GLY A 229 -3.24 -1.13 -3.87
C GLY A 229 -3.11 -0.32 -2.57
N PRO A 230 -2.74 -0.95 -1.43
CA PRO A 230 -2.85 -0.35 -0.09
C PRO A 230 -1.72 0.62 0.26
N PHE A 231 -0.89 1.09 -0.68
CA PHE A 231 0.34 1.82 -0.35
C PHE A 231 0.23 3.32 -0.49
N ARG A 232 0.74 4.03 0.50
CA ARG A 232 1.01 5.47 0.42
C ARG A 232 2.51 5.74 0.54
N PHE A 233 3.03 6.58 -0.35
CA PHE A 233 4.39 7.09 -0.28
C PHE A 233 4.48 8.29 0.66
N HIS A 234 5.56 8.33 1.46
CA HIS A 234 5.86 9.42 2.37
C HIS A 234 7.20 10.05 2.03
N ARG A 235 7.28 11.38 2.16
CA ARG A 235 8.58 12.06 2.10
C ARG A 235 9.41 11.69 3.32
N ARG A 236 10.65 11.28 3.08
CA ARG A 236 11.62 11.06 4.15
C ARG A 236 11.84 12.36 4.93
N PRO A 237 11.73 12.36 6.26
CA PRO A 237 11.99 13.55 7.06
C PRO A 237 13.44 14.03 6.88
N GLY A 238 13.68 15.33 7.05
CA GLY A 238 15.02 15.95 7.03
C GLY A 238 15.45 16.43 8.42
N LEU A 239 15.30 15.58 9.45
CA LEU A 239 15.64 15.93 10.83
C LEU A 239 17.13 15.73 11.09
N THR A 240 17.70 16.64 11.86
CA THR A 240 19.07 16.64 12.37
C THR A 240 19.07 16.35 13.87
N ARG A 241 20.27 16.20 14.44
CA ARG A 241 20.42 15.90 15.86
C ARG A 241 19.92 17.04 16.75
N ASP A 242 20.03 18.27 16.28
CA ASP A 242 19.58 19.46 17.01
C ASP A 242 18.05 19.54 17.09
N ASP A 243 17.33 18.79 16.24
CA ASP A 243 15.88 18.70 16.25
C ASP A 243 15.34 17.69 17.28
N ILE A 244 16.22 17.01 18.03
CA ILE A 244 15.87 15.94 18.97
C ILE A 244 16.35 16.29 20.37
N VAL A 245 15.38 16.45 21.28
CA VAL A 245 15.65 16.68 22.71
C VAL A 245 15.31 15.41 23.48
N LEU A 246 16.35 14.74 23.98
CA LEU A 246 16.27 13.53 24.80
C LEU A 246 17.32 13.61 25.92
N PRO A 247 17.18 12.84 27.01
CA PRO A 247 18.21 12.77 28.05
C PRO A 247 19.59 12.44 27.49
N ALA A 248 20.63 12.95 28.14
CA ALA A 248 22.01 12.79 27.69
C ALA A 248 22.38 11.31 27.45
N GLY A 249 22.97 11.02 26.28
CA GLY A 249 23.38 9.67 25.90
C GLY A 249 22.25 8.76 25.38
N LEU A 250 20.99 9.15 25.51
CA LEU A 250 19.86 8.32 25.13
C LEU A 250 19.73 8.18 23.62
N LEU A 251 19.85 9.29 22.89
CA LEU A 251 19.81 9.29 21.44
C LEU A 251 20.96 8.46 20.86
N GLU A 252 22.17 8.58 21.41
CA GLU A 252 23.35 7.84 20.97
C GLU A 252 23.19 6.33 21.14
N ARG A 253 22.52 5.89 22.20
CA ARG A 253 22.18 4.48 22.41
C ARG A 253 21.24 3.97 21.32
N VAL A 254 20.20 4.75 21.00
CA VAL A 254 19.23 4.44 19.95
C VAL A 254 19.88 4.43 18.57
N GLU A 255 20.64 5.49 18.23
CA GLU A 255 21.40 5.60 16.98
C GLU A 255 22.34 4.43 16.78
N ARG A 256 23.07 4.04 17.82
CA ARG A 256 24.06 2.96 17.74
C ARG A 256 23.42 1.65 17.29
N GLN A 257 22.18 1.36 17.72
CA GLN A 257 21.51 0.10 17.39
C GLN A 257 20.95 0.05 15.97
N VAL A 258 20.59 1.20 15.40
CA VAL A 258 19.93 1.24 14.09
C VAL A 258 20.87 1.83 13.04
N VAL A 259 21.15 3.14 13.13
CA VAL A 259 22.04 3.85 12.20
C VAL A 259 23.48 3.33 12.29
N GLY A 260 23.96 3.05 13.51
CA GLY A 260 25.30 2.55 13.76
C GLY A 260 25.55 1.14 13.20
N VAL A 261 24.52 0.29 13.20
CA VAL A 261 24.52 -1.04 12.58
C VAL A 261 24.49 -0.92 11.07
N ALA A 262 23.57 -0.13 10.53
CA ALA A 262 23.47 0.12 9.09
C ALA A 262 24.80 0.60 8.48
N ARG A 263 25.48 1.55 9.14
CA ARG A 263 26.79 2.06 8.71
C ARG A 263 27.94 1.04 8.78
N ARG A 264 27.80 0.00 9.59
CA ARG A 264 28.83 -1.02 9.83
C ARG A 264 28.42 -2.41 9.33
N ARG A 265 27.43 -2.46 8.45
CA ARG A 265 26.84 -3.69 7.91
C ARG A 265 27.89 -4.71 7.46
N GLU A 266 28.80 -4.29 6.60
CA GLU A 266 29.85 -5.17 6.04
C GLU A 266 30.76 -5.74 7.13
N GLN A 267 31.14 -4.93 8.12
CA GLN A 267 32.02 -5.34 9.21
C GLN A 267 31.32 -6.35 10.13
N LEU A 268 30.03 -6.16 10.40
CA LEU A 268 29.23 -7.08 11.21
C LEU A 268 29.05 -8.43 10.52
N LEU A 269 28.70 -8.42 9.23
CA LEU A 269 28.58 -9.65 8.43
C LEU A 269 29.91 -10.40 8.34
N ALA A 270 31.02 -9.69 8.11
CA ALA A 270 32.35 -10.29 8.07
C ALA A 270 32.76 -10.93 9.42
N ALA A 271 32.23 -10.42 10.53
CA ALA A 271 32.39 -10.98 11.87
C ALA A 271 31.36 -12.09 12.21
N GLY A 272 30.56 -12.54 11.23
CA GLY A 272 29.53 -13.56 11.42
C GLY A 272 28.34 -13.11 12.26
N GLN A 273 28.12 -11.79 12.39
CA GLN A 273 27.01 -11.23 13.16
C GLN A 273 25.82 -10.94 12.26
N HIS A 274 24.62 -11.38 12.66
CA HIS A 274 23.38 -11.05 11.97
C HIS A 274 23.06 -9.56 12.08
N LEU A 275 22.29 -9.04 11.11
CA LEU A 275 21.88 -7.63 11.05
C LEU A 275 20.47 -7.39 11.54
N ARG A 276 19.63 -8.45 11.64
CA ARG A 276 18.28 -8.32 12.19
C ARG A 276 18.30 -7.70 13.57
N ARG A 277 17.47 -6.68 13.81
CA ARG A 277 17.37 -6.00 15.11
C ARG A 277 15.93 -5.60 15.42
N GLY A 278 15.58 -5.60 16.71
CA GLY A 278 14.39 -4.94 17.22
C GLY A 278 14.74 -3.86 18.22
N LEU A 279 14.23 -2.66 17.99
CA LEU A 279 14.28 -1.53 18.93
C LEU A 279 12.86 -1.20 19.39
N LEU A 280 12.63 -1.23 20.69
CA LEU A 280 11.38 -0.77 21.31
C LEU A 280 11.58 0.60 21.97
N LEU A 281 10.79 1.58 21.56
CA LEU A 281 10.68 2.87 22.24
C LEU A 281 9.39 2.90 23.05
N TYR A 282 9.48 3.06 24.36
CA TYR A 282 8.31 3.10 25.25
C TYR A 282 8.33 4.34 26.15
N GLY A 283 7.20 4.66 26.77
CA GLY A 283 7.07 5.79 27.70
C GLY A 283 5.79 6.59 27.46
N PRO A 284 5.53 7.66 28.24
CA PRO A 284 4.28 8.41 28.16
C PRO A 284 3.96 8.95 26.75
N PRO A 285 2.68 9.17 26.40
CA PRO A 285 2.32 9.81 25.14
C PRO A 285 2.89 11.24 25.09
N GLY A 286 3.28 11.69 23.89
CA GLY A 286 3.80 13.06 23.70
C GLY A 286 5.24 13.31 24.15
N THR A 287 6.03 12.28 24.49
CA THR A 287 7.44 12.44 24.87
C THR A 287 8.43 12.43 23.69
N GLY A 288 7.97 12.11 22.47
CA GLY A 288 8.80 12.19 21.25
C GLY A 288 9.23 10.85 20.64
N LYS A 289 8.55 9.74 20.95
CA LYS A 289 8.81 8.41 20.34
C LYS A 289 8.76 8.44 18.81
N THR A 290 7.63 8.86 18.22
CA THR A 290 7.46 8.98 16.75
C THR A 290 8.44 10.00 16.15
N HIS A 291 8.74 11.09 16.86
CA HIS A 291 9.73 12.08 16.40
C HIS A 291 11.15 11.50 16.33
N THR A 292 11.51 10.65 17.31
CA THR A 292 12.77 9.90 17.32
C THR A 292 12.85 8.91 16.16
N ILE A 293 11.74 8.24 15.82
CA ILE A 293 11.69 7.38 14.62
C ILE A 293 11.96 8.21 13.37
N ARG A 294 11.25 9.34 13.19
CA ARG A 294 11.44 10.23 12.05
C ARG A 294 12.90 10.66 11.89
N TYR A 295 13.59 10.91 13.00
CA TYR A 295 15.03 11.19 13.01
C TYR A 295 15.87 10.03 12.49
N LEU A 296 15.60 8.81 12.97
CA LEU A 296 16.28 7.61 12.46
C LEU A 296 16.05 7.43 10.96
N LEU A 297 14.82 7.68 10.48
CA LEU A 297 14.51 7.61 9.04
C LEU A 297 15.35 8.60 8.22
N SER A 298 15.58 9.82 8.72
CA SER A 298 16.43 10.82 8.07
C SER A 298 17.87 10.35 7.86
N HIS A 299 18.36 9.47 8.73
CA HIS A 299 19.74 9.00 8.73
C HIS A 299 19.94 7.65 8.00
N LEU A 300 18.87 7.13 7.39
CA LEU A 300 18.85 5.86 6.66
C LEU A 300 18.33 6.05 5.21
N PRO A 301 18.97 6.88 4.38
CA PRO A 301 18.46 7.22 3.05
C PRO A 301 18.36 6.02 2.09
N GLN A 302 19.19 4.99 2.31
CA GLN A 302 19.24 3.78 1.49
C GLN A 302 18.16 2.75 1.89
N PHE A 303 17.52 2.92 3.04
CA PHE A 303 16.60 1.92 3.59
C PHE A 303 15.20 2.10 3.02
N THR A 304 14.61 0.99 2.58
CA THR A 304 13.16 0.92 2.37
C THR A 304 12.48 0.90 3.72
N VAL A 305 11.48 1.75 3.94
CA VAL A 305 10.80 1.87 5.23
C VAL A 305 9.33 1.52 5.04
N VAL A 306 8.82 0.60 5.85
CA VAL A 306 7.42 0.20 5.84
C VAL A 306 6.82 0.53 7.20
N ILE A 307 5.90 1.50 7.23
CA ILE A 307 5.24 2.00 8.42
C ILE A 307 3.87 1.34 8.55
N LEU A 308 3.61 0.79 9.72
CA LEU A 308 2.35 0.17 10.12
C LEU A 308 1.90 0.81 11.44
N SER A 309 0.67 1.28 11.49
CA SER A 309 0.04 1.91 12.66
C SER A 309 -1.46 1.57 12.71
N GLY A 310 -2.00 1.38 13.91
CA GLY A 310 -3.42 1.05 14.10
C GLY A 310 -3.83 -0.23 13.35
N GLU A 311 -4.93 -0.19 12.61
CA GLU A 311 -5.49 -1.37 11.91
C GLU A 311 -4.54 -1.95 10.84
N SER A 312 -3.69 -1.11 10.24
CA SER A 312 -2.74 -1.54 9.20
C SER A 312 -1.70 -2.53 9.69
N ILE A 313 -1.46 -2.65 11.00
CA ILE A 313 -0.52 -3.63 11.57
C ILE A 313 -0.96 -5.07 11.28
N SER A 314 -2.25 -5.31 11.02
CA SER A 314 -2.74 -6.60 10.51
C SER A 314 -2.05 -7.05 9.22
N ALA A 315 -1.49 -6.12 8.43
CA ALA A 315 -0.71 -6.37 7.23
C ALA A 315 0.77 -6.70 7.51
N ILE A 316 1.14 -7.10 8.73
CA ILE A 316 2.54 -7.39 9.11
C ILE A 316 3.20 -8.47 8.23
N GLY A 317 2.49 -9.54 7.87
CA GLY A 317 3.04 -10.59 6.99
C GLY A 317 3.42 -10.07 5.59
N PRO A 318 2.49 -9.40 4.87
CA PRO A 318 2.80 -8.69 3.64
C PRO A 318 3.93 -7.66 3.79
N ALA A 319 3.93 -6.86 4.86
CA ALA A 319 4.96 -5.86 5.12
C ALA A 319 6.36 -6.47 5.29
N CYS A 320 6.48 -7.55 6.06
CA CYS A 320 7.75 -8.26 6.23
C CYS A 320 8.21 -8.93 4.93
N SER A 321 7.28 -9.43 4.11
CA SER A 321 7.60 -9.97 2.77
C SER A 321 8.17 -8.89 1.85
N LEU A 322 7.55 -7.71 1.84
CA LEU A 322 8.03 -6.55 1.09
C LEU A 322 9.41 -6.09 1.60
N ALA A 323 9.58 -5.97 2.92
CA ALA A 323 10.84 -5.59 3.55
C ALA A 323 11.99 -6.56 3.20
N ARG A 324 11.72 -7.87 3.18
CA ARG A 324 12.69 -8.90 2.76
C ARG A 324 13.12 -8.74 1.29
N MET A 325 12.19 -8.36 0.41
CA MET A 325 12.50 -8.16 -1.01
C MET A 325 13.30 -6.87 -1.26
N LEU A 326 13.03 -5.83 -0.47
CA LEU A 326 13.54 -4.48 -0.68
C LEU A 326 14.68 -4.09 0.26
N GLN A 327 15.41 -5.08 0.79
CA GLN A 327 16.53 -4.86 1.70
C GLN A 327 17.59 -3.90 1.10
N PRO A 328 18.26 -3.08 1.92
CA PRO A 328 18.08 -2.94 3.37
C PRO A 328 16.72 -2.32 3.74
N ALA A 329 16.06 -2.82 4.79
CA ALA A 329 14.71 -2.40 5.13
C ALA A 329 14.49 -2.16 6.63
N LEU A 330 13.53 -1.28 6.93
CA LEU A 330 13.09 -0.94 8.27
C LEU A 330 11.57 -1.09 8.34
N VAL A 331 11.10 -1.95 9.24
CA VAL A 331 9.66 -2.09 9.55
C VAL A 331 9.38 -1.27 10.79
N VAL A 332 8.49 -0.29 10.69
CA VAL A 332 8.10 0.58 11.79
C VAL A 332 6.68 0.21 12.21
N LEU A 333 6.51 -0.08 13.49
CA LEU A 333 5.25 -0.43 14.14
C LEU A 333 4.93 0.63 15.20
N GLU A 334 4.04 1.56 14.87
CA GLU A 334 3.65 2.61 15.80
C GLU A 334 2.43 2.22 16.64
N ASP A 335 2.45 2.59 17.92
CA ASP A 335 1.37 2.43 18.89
C ASP A 335 0.89 0.97 19.01
N CYS A 336 1.84 0.06 19.24
CA CYS A 336 1.59 -1.38 19.38
C CYS A 336 0.61 -1.73 20.52
N ASP A 337 0.42 -0.82 21.48
CA ASP A 337 -0.56 -0.91 22.56
C ASP A 337 -2.01 -0.90 22.08
N LEU A 338 -2.34 -0.14 21.01
CA LEU A 338 -3.70 -0.06 20.47
C LEU A 338 -4.25 -1.42 19.99
N ILE A 339 -3.34 -2.33 19.67
CA ILE A 339 -3.64 -3.66 19.17
C ILE A 339 -3.66 -4.70 20.29
N ALA A 340 -2.89 -4.45 21.35
CA ALA A 340 -2.91 -5.31 22.53
C ALA A 340 -4.28 -5.25 23.23
N GLU A 341 -4.93 -4.09 23.21
CA GLU A 341 -6.22 -3.82 23.86
C GLU A 341 -7.45 -4.37 23.10
N ALA A 342 -7.37 -4.53 21.77
CA ALA A 342 -8.50 -4.99 20.93
C ALA A 342 -8.94 -6.46 21.15
N ARG A 343 -8.35 -7.16 22.14
CA ARG A 343 -8.55 -8.58 22.40
C ARG A 343 -9.83 -8.95 23.15
N ASP A 344 -10.55 -8.00 23.73
CA ASP A 344 -11.73 -8.37 24.53
C ASP A 344 -12.98 -8.71 23.70
N TYR A 345 -12.98 -8.51 22.36
CA TYR A 345 -14.21 -8.69 21.55
C TYR A 345 -14.09 -9.45 20.22
N GLY A 346 -12.90 -9.90 19.78
CA GLY A 346 -12.73 -10.51 18.44
C GLY A 346 -12.00 -11.86 18.45
N GLY A 347 -12.70 -12.95 18.13
CA GLY A 347 -12.21 -14.34 18.18
C GLY A 347 -11.14 -14.73 17.15
N GLY A 348 -9.94 -14.16 17.23
CA GLY A 348 -8.73 -14.70 16.61
C GLY A 348 -7.92 -15.55 17.59
N GLU A 349 -7.40 -16.70 17.15
CA GLU A 349 -6.69 -17.66 18.03
C GLU A 349 -5.34 -17.16 18.56
N GLN A 350 -4.71 -16.20 17.88
CA GLN A 350 -3.48 -15.55 18.35
C GLN A 350 -3.56 -14.03 18.19
N PRO A 351 -3.24 -13.28 19.24
CA PRO A 351 -3.20 -11.84 19.15
C PRO A 351 -2.19 -11.31 18.14
N LEU A 352 -2.53 -10.19 17.49
CA LEU A 352 -1.73 -9.57 16.43
C LEU A 352 -0.28 -9.25 16.87
N LEU A 353 -0.06 -8.93 18.15
CA LEU A 353 1.30 -8.80 18.71
C LEU A 353 2.14 -10.09 18.56
N PHE A 354 1.56 -11.27 18.77
CA PHE A 354 2.27 -12.53 18.56
C PHE A 354 2.57 -12.78 17.08
N GLN A 355 1.70 -12.34 16.17
CA GLN A 355 1.97 -12.40 14.73
C GLN A 355 3.16 -11.52 14.35
N VAL A 356 3.25 -10.31 14.91
CA VAL A 356 4.42 -9.44 14.75
C VAL A 356 5.69 -10.14 15.20
N LEU A 357 5.70 -10.71 16.41
CA LEU A 357 6.86 -11.41 16.93
C LEU A 357 7.19 -12.69 16.13
N ASN A 358 6.19 -13.38 15.57
CA ASN A 358 6.39 -14.52 14.66
C ASN A 358 7.08 -14.08 13.36
N GLU A 359 6.68 -12.96 12.76
CA GLU A 359 7.30 -12.47 11.53
C GLU A 359 8.74 -12.01 11.76
N MET A 360 9.03 -11.42 12.93
CA MET A 360 10.40 -11.11 13.35
C MET A 360 11.26 -12.38 13.48
N ASP A 361 10.67 -13.47 14.00
CA ASP A 361 11.33 -14.78 14.14
C ASP A 361 11.58 -15.48 12.80
N GLY A 362 10.69 -15.27 11.83
CA GLY A 362 10.76 -15.87 10.50
C GLY A 362 11.88 -15.31 9.62
N LEU A 363 12.62 -14.29 10.09
CA LEU A 363 13.72 -13.70 9.33
C LEU A 363 15.01 -14.50 9.49
N GLY A 364 15.56 -14.93 8.35
CA GLY A 364 16.88 -15.56 8.26
C GLY A 364 17.99 -14.71 8.87
N ASP A 365 19.07 -15.36 9.32
CA ASP A 365 20.22 -14.68 9.94
C ASP A 365 20.92 -13.68 9.00
N ASP A 366 20.75 -13.83 7.69
CA ASP A 366 21.29 -12.99 6.63
C ASP A 366 20.40 -11.77 6.28
N ALA A 367 19.19 -11.70 6.84
CA ALA A 367 18.27 -10.59 6.59
C ALA A 367 18.80 -9.28 7.19
N ASP A 368 18.89 -8.24 6.35
CA ASP A 368 19.06 -6.86 6.79
C ASP A 368 17.72 -6.14 6.85
N VAL A 369 16.98 -6.55 7.86
CA VAL A 369 15.69 -5.97 8.23
C VAL A 369 15.73 -5.62 9.71
N ALA A 370 15.49 -4.36 10.02
CA ALA A 370 15.36 -3.88 11.39
C ALA A 370 13.89 -3.53 11.71
N PHE A 371 13.50 -3.66 12.97
CA PHE A 371 12.17 -3.34 13.48
C PHE A 371 12.27 -2.20 14.48
N LEU A 372 11.42 -1.18 14.30
CA LEU A 372 11.19 -0.13 15.29
C LEU A 372 9.77 -0.27 15.80
N LEU A 373 9.61 -0.42 17.10
CA LEU A 373 8.32 -0.52 17.76
C LEU A 373 8.13 0.66 18.69
N THR A 374 6.93 1.22 18.74
CA THR A 374 6.55 2.18 19.79
C THR A 374 5.38 1.69 20.63
N THR A 375 5.37 2.11 21.89
CA THR A 375 4.22 1.90 22.78
C THR A 375 4.13 2.97 23.85
N ASN A 376 2.90 3.26 24.30
CA ASN A 376 2.69 4.05 25.52
C ASN A 376 2.54 3.18 26.77
N ARG A 377 2.37 1.86 26.60
CA ARG A 377 2.04 0.89 27.65
C ARG A 377 2.97 -0.32 27.61
N ALA A 378 4.16 -0.18 28.19
CA ALA A 378 5.15 -1.27 28.20
C ALA A 378 4.68 -2.51 28.98
N ASP A 379 3.84 -2.30 30.00
CA ASP A 379 3.17 -3.33 30.81
C ASP A 379 2.38 -4.34 29.96
N LEU A 380 1.75 -3.88 28.88
CA LEU A 380 0.98 -4.74 27.99
C LEU A 380 1.84 -5.62 27.06
N LEU A 381 3.06 -5.17 26.76
CA LEU A 381 3.98 -5.82 25.81
C LEU A 381 4.97 -6.75 26.52
N GLU A 382 5.33 -6.45 27.75
CA GLU A 382 6.35 -7.19 28.52
C GLU A 382 6.10 -8.70 28.56
N PRO A 383 4.89 -9.22 28.85
CA PRO A 383 4.67 -10.67 28.91
C PRO A 383 4.96 -11.37 27.58
N ALA A 384 4.66 -10.73 26.45
CA ALA A 384 4.88 -11.30 25.12
C ALA A 384 6.37 -11.26 24.73
N LEU A 385 7.07 -10.18 25.09
CA LEU A 385 8.50 -10.01 24.83
C LEU A 385 9.35 -10.96 25.69
N VAL A 386 9.00 -11.16 26.96
CA VAL A 386 9.70 -12.10 27.85
C VAL A 386 9.60 -13.55 27.36
N GLN A 387 8.45 -13.93 26.80
CA GLN A 387 8.25 -15.27 26.22
C GLN A 387 9.10 -15.50 24.95
N ARG A 388 9.65 -14.43 24.37
CA ARG A 388 10.42 -14.45 23.13
C ARG A 388 11.70 -13.63 23.28
N PRO A 389 12.73 -14.17 23.93
CA PRO A 389 14.00 -13.46 24.13
C PRO A 389 14.76 -13.27 22.80
N GLY A 390 15.40 -12.12 22.58
CA GLY A 390 16.26 -11.87 21.41
C GLY A 390 15.56 -11.27 20.18
N ARG A 391 14.30 -10.82 20.31
CA ARG A 391 13.55 -10.14 19.24
C ARG A 391 13.60 -8.64 19.38
N VAL A 392 13.67 -8.16 20.62
CA VAL A 392 14.00 -6.78 20.96
C VAL A 392 15.39 -6.80 21.56
N ASP A 393 16.37 -6.26 20.84
CA ASP A 393 17.75 -6.14 21.28
C ASP A 393 17.94 -4.97 22.25
N LEU A 394 17.12 -3.93 22.09
CA LEU A 394 17.14 -2.75 22.92
C LEU A 394 15.71 -2.26 23.15
N ALA A 395 15.32 -2.15 24.42
CA ALA A 395 14.17 -1.37 24.86
C ALA A 395 14.68 -0.07 25.50
N VAL A 396 14.13 1.07 25.07
CA VAL A 396 14.49 2.40 25.57
C VAL A 396 13.23 3.13 25.99
N GLU A 397 13.21 3.56 27.26
CA GLU A 397 12.22 4.50 27.75
C GLU A 397 12.52 5.91 27.23
N ILE A 398 11.52 6.58 26.68
CA ILE A 398 11.53 8.02 26.38
C ILE A 398 10.75 8.72 27.50
N PRO A 399 11.43 9.19 28.56
CA PRO A 399 10.78 9.72 29.76
C PRO A 399 10.21 11.11 29.49
N LEU A 400 9.53 11.67 30.51
CA LEU A 400 9.22 13.10 30.54
C LEU A 400 10.51 13.93 30.55
N PRO A 401 10.53 15.10 29.88
CA PRO A 401 11.69 15.97 29.87
C PRO A 401 12.00 16.53 31.27
N ASP A 402 13.28 16.46 31.65
CA ASP A 402 13.82 17.14 32.82
C ASP A 402 13.92 18.66 32.60
N ALA A 403 14.45 19.40 33.57
CA ALA A 403 14.52 20.87 33.47
C ALA A 403 15.36 21.32 32.25
N GLU A 404 16.49 20.66 31.98
CA GLU A 404 17.33 20.96 30.82
C GLU A 404 16.61 20.62 29.51
N GLY A 405 15.93 19.48 29.45
CA GLY A 405 15.11 19.07 28.31
C GLY A 405 13.96 20.03 28.04
N ARG A 406 13.25 20.52 29.08
CA ARG A 406 12.18 21.52 28.90
C ARG A 406 12.72 22.85 28.39
N ALA A 407 13.88 23.30 28.87
CA ALA A 407 14.55 24.49 28.36
C ALA A 407 14.94 24.32 26.88
N ALA A 408 15.52 23.18 26.53
CA ALA A 408 15.91 22.86 25.16
C ALA A 408 14.70 22.72 24.22
N LEU A 409 13.59 22.13 24.67
CA LEU A 409 12.34 22.06 23.92
C LEU A 409 11.74 23.45 23.69
N LEU A 410 11.78 24.33 24.70
CA LEU A 410 11.31 25.71 24.56
C LEU A 410 12.19 26.49 23.58
N ALA A 411 13.51 26.28 23.60
CA ALA A 411 14.41 26.88 22.63
C ALA A 411 14.18 26.33 21.21
N LEU A 412 13.92 25.03 21.06
CA LEU A 412 13.67 24.39 19.78
C LEU A 412 12.37 24.90 19.14
N TYR A 413 11.27 24.88 19.88
CA TYR A 413 9.96 25.31 19.35
C TYR A 413 9.79 26.83 19.34
N GLY A 414 10.33 27.51 20.34
CA GLY A 414 10.19 28.95 20.57
C GLY A 414 11.38 29.80 20.10
N GLY A 415 12.39 29.22 19.44
CA GLY A 415 13.62 29.93 19.07
C GLY A 415 13.39 31.20 18.22
N GLY A 416 12.33 31.23 17.42
CA GLY A 416 11.93 32.40 16.64
C GLY A 416 11.24 33.52 17.45
N LEU A 417 10.85 33.26 18.70
CA LEU A 417 10.12 34.21 19.54
C LEU A 417 11.04 35.18 20.30
N GLY A 418 12.32 34.84 20.45
CA GLY A 418 13.27 35.69 21.18
C GLY A 418 12.93 35.85 22.67
N LEU A 419 12.44 34.77 23.31
CA LEU A 419 12.10 34.75 24.73
C LEU A 419 13.35 35.05 25.58
N GLY A 420 13.23 35.97 26.53
CA GLY A 420 14.31 36.29 27.48
C GLY A 420 14.59 35.15 28.45
N GLY A 421 15.79 35.13 29.07
CA GLY A 421 16.15 34.10 30.05
C GLY A 421 15.17 34.00 31.22
N GLU A 422 14.65 35.13 31.69
CA GLU A 422 13.68 35.18 32.80
C GLU A 422 12.39 34.39 32.51
N ILE A 423 11.80 34.56 31.32
CA ILE A 423 10.57 33.84 30.96
C ILE A 423 10.85 32.35 30.71
N THR A 424 12.03 32.01 30.18
CA THR A 424 12.46 30.62 30.02
C THR A 424 12.57 29.92 31.37
N ASP A 425 13.24 30.55 32.34
CA ASP A 425 13.40 30.01 33.69
C ASP A 425 12.03 29.85 34.39
N GLU A 426 11.14 30.83 34.23
CA GLU A 426 9.77 30.76 34.76
C GLU A 426 8.99 29.58 34.16
N VAL A 427 9.00 29.42 32.83
CA VAL A 427 8.33 28.30 32.15
C VAL A 427 8.91 26.97 32.62
N VAL A 428 10.23 26.82 32.67
CA VAL A 428 10.89 25.56 33.06
C VAL A 428 10.53 25.17 34.50
N ALA A 429 10.48 26.13 35.42
CA ALA A 429 10.12 25.89 36.82
C ALA A 429 8.64 25.49 36.99
N ARG A 430 7.74 26.06 36.19
CA ARG A 430 6.29 25.84 36.31
C ARG A 430 5.77 24.61 35.53
N THR A 431 6.59 24.01 34.68
CA THR A 431 6.18 22.93 33.75
C THR A 431 6.79 21.57 34.09
N GLU A 432 7.16 21.35 35.35
CA GLU A 432 7.58 20.02 35.82
C GLU A 432 6.49 18.97 35.57
N GLY A 433 6.90 17.77 35.13
CA GLY A 433 5.98 16.67 34.83
C GLY A 433 5.17 16.82 33.54
N THR A 434 5.46 17.83 32.70
CA THR A 434 4.80 18.03 31.41
C THR A 434 5.55 17.32 30.26
N THR A 435 4.87 17.07 29.14
CA THR A 435 5.45 16.38 27.97
C THR A 435 6.09 17.34 26.96
N ALA A 436 6.81 16.81 25.96
CA ALA A 436 7.31 17.63 24.86
C ALA A 436 6.17 18.26 24.03
N SER A 437 5.04 17.55 23.90
CA SER A 437 3.82 18.08 23.26
C SER A 437 3.24 19.27 24.02
N PHE A 438 3.34 19.30 25.35
CA PHE A 438 2.92 20.46 26.15
C PHE A 438 3.71 21.72 25.78
N THR A 439 5.04 21.64 25.73
CA THR A 439 5.89 22.79 25.36
C THR A 439 5.58 23.30 23.95
N LYS A 440 5.34 22.37 23.01
CA LYS A 440 4.94 22.73 21.65
C LYS A 440 3.61 23.47 21.59
N GLU A 441 2.61 23.02 22.36
CA GLU A 441 1.31 23.70 22.44
C GLU A 441 1.43 25.05 23.17
N LEU A 442 2.24 25.15 24.22
CA LEU A 442 2.51 26.41 24.91
C LEU A 442 3.04 27.48 23.94
N VAL A 443 4.05 27.14 23.15
CA VAL A 443 4.59 28.05 22.12
C VAL A 443 3.53 28.44 21.10
N ARG A 444 2.77 27.46 20.58
CA ARG A 444 1.70 27.71 19.61
C ARG A 444 0.64 28.66 20.15
N ARG A 445 0.21 28.44 21.40
CA ARG A 445 -0.81 29.26 22.06
C ARG A 445 -0.31 30.66 22.38
N SER A 446 0.94 30.80 22.80
CA SER A 446 1.58 32.11 23.00
C SER A 446 1.58 32.95 21.72
N VAL A 447 1.81 32.32 20.56
CA VAL A 447 1.73 32.99 19.25
C VAL A 447 0.28 33.35 18.90
N LEU A 448 -0.69 32.48 19.21
CA LEU A 448 -2.11 32.76 18.97
C LEU A 448 -2.59 33.99 19.77
N ILE A 449 -2.29 34.05 21.07
CA ILE A 449 -2.64 35.19 21.93
C ILE A 449 -2.02 36.49 21.38
N ALA A 450 -0.75 36.43 20.96
CA ALA A 450 -0.09 37.57 20.32
C ALA A 450 -0.79 38.01 19.02
N ALA A 451 -1.30 37.06 18.22
CA ALA A 451 -2.03 37.34 17.00
C ALA A 451 -3.43 37.91 17.26
N GLU A 452 -4.12 37.47 18.32
CA GLU A 452 -5.43 37.98 18.73
C GLU A 452 -5.38 39.44 19.18
N ARG A 453 -4.27 39.88 19.76
CA ARG A 453 -3.99 41.30 20.03
C ARG A 453 -3.43 42.07 18.84
N GLU A 454 -3.49 41.49 17.63
CA GLU A 454 -2.98 42.04 16.37
C GLU A 454 -1.48 42.41 16.40
N SER A 455 -0.67 41.69 17.20
CA SER A 455 0.77 41.91 17.30
C SER A 455 1.56 40.94 16.42
N ALA A 456 2.62 41.45 15.79
CA ALA A 456 3.56 40.64 15.02
C ALA A 456 4.64 39.96 15.88
N ARG A 457 4.70 40.25 17.18
CA ARG A 457 5.72 39.70 18.10
C ARG A 457 5.05 39.13 19.33
N THR A 458 5.43 37.92 19.71
CA THR A 458 5.07 37.33 21.00
C THR A 458 5.91 37.97 22.11
N GLU A 459 5.24 38.35 23.19
CA GLU A 459 5.81 38.95 24.38
C GLU A 459 5.72 37.98 25.57
N ALA A 460 6.49 38.25 26.63
CA ALA A 460 6.47 37.41 27.83
C ALA A 460 5.07 37.35 28.50
N ALA A 461 4.25 38.39 28.33
CA ALA A 461 2.86 38.39 28.82
C ALA A 461 2.01 37.31 28.12
N ASP A 462 2.11 37.17 26.79
CA ASP A 462 1.37 36.17 26.03
C ASP A 462 1.77 34.74 26.46
N VAL A 463 3.06 34.53 26.74
CA VAL A 463 3.57 33.23 27.23
C VAL A 463 3.02 32.91 28.61
N ARG A 464 2.98 33.89 29.52
CA ARG A 464 2.40 33.70 30.86
C ARG A 464 0.90 33.40 30.78
N GLU A 465 0.18 34.12 29.94
CA GLU A 465 -1.25 33.88 29.72
C GLU A 465 -1.50 32.47 29.18
N ALA A 466 -0.79 32.06 28.13
CA ALA A 466 -0.86 30.70 27.60
C ALA A 466 -0.51 29.63 28.66
N LEU A 467 0.50 29.89 29.48
CA LEU A 467 0.92 28.99 30.55
C LEU A 467 -0.13 28.87 31.65
N ASP A 468 -0.73 29.99 32.05
CA ASP A 468 -1.79 30.05 33.04
C ASP A 468 -3.05 29.31 32.55
N GLU A 469 -3.42 29.47 31.28
CA GLU A 469 -4.51 28.72 30.65
C GLU A 469 -4.23 27.22 30.63
N LEU A 470 -3.07 26.80 30.12
CA LEU A 470 -2.73 25.38 29.98
C LEU A 470 -2.57 24.66 31.33
N LEU A 471 -2.22 25.38 32.40
CA LEU A 471 -2.10 24.81 33.74
C LEU A 471 -3.41 24.92 34.54
N SER A 472 -4.40 25.70 34.08
CA SER A 472 -5.70 25.90 34.73
C SER A 472 -6.49 24.60 34.92
N ASP A 473 -7.20 24.52 36.05
CA ASP A 473 -8.12 23.40 36.35
C ASP A 473 -9.32 23.32 35.38
N ARG A 474 -9.64 24.41 34.67
CA ARG A 474 -10.74 24.45 33.68
C ARG A 474 -10.41 23.66 32.41
N ASP A 475 -9.13 23.38 32.18
CA ASP A 475 -8.60 22.66 31.02
C ASP A 475 -8.11 21.25 31.37
N ARG A 476 -8.73 20.59 32.37
CA ARG A 476 -8.36 19.23 32.82
C ARG A 476 -8.21 18.20 31.71
N LEU A 477 -9.12 18.20 30.73
CA LEU A 477 -9.05 17.29 29.58
C LEU A 477 -7.84 17.62 28.70
N THR A 478 -7.63 18.91 28.39
CA THR A 478 -6.47 19.40 27.64
C THR A 478 -5.16 19.07 28.35
N ARG A 479 -5.09 19.23 29.69
CA ARG A 479 -3.95 18.84 30.53
C ARG A 479 -3.64 17.35 30.44
N ARG A 480 -4.65 16.49 30.57
CA ARG A 480 -4.47 15.03 30.42
C ARG A 480 -4.01 14.66 29.01
N LEU A 481 -4.58 15.27 27.97
CA LEU A 481 -4.17 15.07 26.57
C LEU A 481 -2.73 15.53 26.30
N LEU A 482 -2.24 16.53 27.03
CA LEU A 482 -0.85 17.02 26.98
C LEU A 482 0.07 16.33 28.00
N GLY A 483 -0.42 15.30 28.69
CA GLY A 483 0.33 14.47 29.64
C GLY A 483 0.66 15.13 30.98
N VAL A 484 -0.07 16.18 31.37
CA VAL A 484 0.06 16.83 32.69
C VAL A 484 -0.81 16.07 33.71
N ARG A 485 -0.20 15.25 34.56
CA ARG A 485 -0.90 14.53 35.65
C ARG A 485 -1.07 15.45 36.88
N GLY A 486 -2.26 15.51 37.44
CA GLY A 486 -2.53 16.24 38.69
C GLY A 486 -2.27 15.38 39.93
N ALA A 487 -2.01 16.00 41.09
CA ALA A 487 -1.82 15.29 42.36
C ALA A 487 -3.02 14.43 42.79
N ARG A 488 -4.24 14.76 42.34
CA ARG A 488 -5.46 13.95 42.56
C ARG A 488 -5.62 12.79 41.56
N ASP A 489 -4.90 12.79 40.45
CA ASP A 489 -4.96 11.69 39.47
C ASP A 489 -4.15 10.46 39.96
N ILE A 490 -3.17 10.66 40.86
CA ILE A 490 -2.41 9.58 41.51
C ILE A 490 -3.27 8.87 42.56
N GLU A 491 -4.12 9.63 43.27
CA GLU A 491 -5.09 9.05 44.21
C GLU A 491 -6.14 8.23 43.44
N ASP A 492 -6.73 8.74 42.34
CA ASP A 492 -7.76 7.99 41.61
C ASP A 492 -7.28 6.65 40.98
N GLU A 493 -5.98 6.47 40.69
CA GLU A 493 -5.40 5.18 40.25
C GLU A 493 -5.20 4.20 41.43
N GLU A 494 -4.78 4.67 42.61
CA GLU A 494 -4.67 3.83 43.83
C GLU A 494 -6.03 3.32 44.34
N TRP A 495 -7.14 4.01 44.06
CA TRP A 495 -8.49 3.59 44.47
C TRP A 495 -9.18 2.64 43.47
N THR A 496 -8.50 2.21 42.40
CA THR A 496 -9.00 1.18 41.47
C THR A 496 -8.35 -0.20 41.65
N GLU A 497 -7.43 -0.35 42.60
CA GLU A 497 -6.96 -1.65 43.11
C GLU A 497 -7.69 -1.99 44.42
N ASP A 498 -8.93 -2.50 44.33
CA ASP A 498 -9.55 -3.35 45.37
C ASP A 498 -10.57 -4.31 44.75
#